data_AF-A0AAE5LV19-F1
#
_entry.id   AF-A0AAE5LV19-F1
#
_cell.length_a   1.000
_cell.length_b   1.000
_cell.length_c   1.000
_cell.angle_alpha   90.00
_cell.angle_beta   90.00
_cell.angle_gamma   90.00
#
_symmetry.space_group_name_H-M   'P 1'
#
loop_
_entity.id
_entity.type
_entity.pdbx_description
1 polymer ?
#
loop_
_entity_poly.entity_id
_entity_poly.type
_entity_poly.pdbx_seq_one_letter_code
_entity_poly.pdbx_strand_id
1 'polypeptide(L)'
;MSDRRPQGMLTHSDRAYLLGESSPKTNAAERKKRQRIRRRIRNAILDFSVLVYLDWRDLELIFDELVTESGMIGDRALYDGLIDMIELAMRQSTLQGVDFGRMMEIATLRSVGVYHLVYRGWLVDVETARETTVKPEQSIPLEEVPEAIDRFEEIPLPAALALEEFGVTTLEGVYELAEMYANEAFITDQT
;
A
#
# COMPACT_ATOMS: atom_id res chain seq x y z
N MET A 1 5.70 8.18 11.39
CA MET A 1 6.83 7.26 11.10
C MET A 1 8.13 8.02 11.02
N SER A 2 9.20 7.54 11.68
CA SER A 2 10.42 8.32 11.91
C SER A 2 11.23 8.58 10.64
N ASP A 3 11.49 9.86 10.32
CA ASP A 3 12.42 10.30 9.25
C ASP A 3 13.89 9.93 9.50
N ARG A 4 14.19 9.15 10.55
CA ARG A 4 15.55 8.77 10.97
C ARG A 4 16.10 7.51 10.28
N ARG A 5 15.31 6.79 9.49
CA ARG A 5 15.82 5.59 8.81
C ARG A 5 16.77 5.94 7.66
N PRO A 6 17.78 5.11 7.37
CA PRO A 6 18.66 5.32 6.23
C PRO A 6 17.92 5.48 4.90
N GLN A 7 18.63 5.98 3.90
CA GLN A 7 18.07 6.15 2.57
C GLN A 7 17.73 4.78 1.96
N GLY A 8 16.47 4.63 1.52
CA GLY A 8 16.04 3.52 0.67
C GLY A 8 15.80 4.02 -0.76
N MET A 9 14.70 3.60 -1.37
CA MET A 9 14.22 4.12 -2.67
C MET A 9 14.08 5.64 -2.70
N LEU A 10 13.47 6.20 -1.65
CA LEU A 10 13.29 7.64 -1.47
C LEU A 10 14.47 8.24 -0.73
N THR A 11 14.95 9.40 -1.20
CA THR A 11 15.94 10.18 -0.46
C THR A 11 15.30 10.86 0.76
N HIS A 12 16.11 11.29 1.73
CA HIS A 12 15.66 12.10 2.85
C HIS A 12 14.87 13.34 2.37
N SER A 13 15.32 14.00 1.30
CA SER A 13 14.62 15.16 0.72
C SER A 13 13.32 14.81 0.01
N ASP A 14 13.17 13.58 -0.47
CA ASP A 14 11.90 13.10 -1.04
C ASP A 14 10.90 12.83 0.10
N ARG A 15 11.35 12.19 1.20
CA ARG A 15 10.50 11.93 2.39
C ARG A 15 10.03 13.21 3.06
N ALA A 16 10.96 14.13 3.38
CA ALA A 16 10.61 15.43 3.96
C ALA A 16 9.63 16.22 3.09
N TYR A 17 9.65 16.04 1.76
CA TYR A 17 8.66 16.66 0.88
C TYR A 17 7.28 16.01 0.98
N LEU A 18 7.23 14.67 0.99
CA LEU A 18 5.96 13.92 1.10
C LEU A 18 5.31 14.07 2.48
N LEU A 19 6.11 14.22 3.54
CA LEU A 19 5.66 14.47 4.91
C LEU A 19 5.27 15.94 5.15
N GLY A 20 5.37 16.81 4.15
CA GLY A 20 5.07 18.24 4.29
C GLY A 20 6.11 19.05 5.07
N GLU A 21 7.19 18.43 5.53
CA GLU A 21 8.28 19.06 6.29
C GLU A 21 9.16 19.99 5.42
N SER A 22 9.08 19.86 4.10
CA SER A 22 9.78 20.74 3.16
C SER A 22 8.94 21.04 1.93
N SER A 23 8.94 22.30 1.49
CA SER A 23 8.25 22.74 0.27
C SER A 23 9.21 23.34 -0.75
N PRO A 24 9.06 23.02 -2.05
CA PRO A 24 9.83 23.66 -3.11
C PRO A 24 9.48 25.15 -3.21
N LYS A 25 10.49 26.00 -3.44
CA LYS A 25 10.30 27.46 -3.55
C LYS A 25 9.58 27.92 -4.82
N THR A 26 9.43 27.04 -5.82
CA THR A 26 8.80 27.37 -7.10
C THR A 26 7.99 26.20 -7.64
N ASN A 27 6.93 26.49 -8.40
CA ASN A 27 6.11 25.49 -9.08
C ASN A 27 6.93 24.59 -10.02
N ALA A 28 7.94 25.15 -10.68
CA ALA A 28 8.84 24.38 -11.54
C ALA A 28 9.69 23.38 -10.75
N ALA A 29 10.21 23.79 -9.59
CA ALA A 29 10.95 22.89 -8.70
C ALA A 29 10.05 21.79 -8.15
N GLU A 30 8.80 22.11 -7.83
CA GLU A 30 7.82 21.13 -7.36
C GLU A 30 7.49 20.08 -8.42
N ARG A 31 7.14 20.50 -9.64
CA ARG A 31 6.88 19.58 -10.76
C ARG A 31 8.07 18.63 -10.99
N LYS A 32 9.29 19.15 -10.95
CA LYS A 32 10.52 18.35 -11.09
C LYS A 32 10.71 17.37 -9.93
N LYS A 33 10.40 17.78 -8.70
CA LYS A 33 10.48 16.90 -7.53
C LYS A 33 9.44 15.77 -7.62
N ARG A 34 8.17 16.09 -7.89
CA ARG A 34 7.10 15.09 -8.09
C ARG A 34 7.43 14.11 -9.23
N GLN A 35 7.94 14.59 -10.37
CA GLN A 35 8.36 13.73 -11.48
C GLN A 35 9.50 12.79 -11.08
N ARG A 36 10.48 13.28 -10.32
CA ARG A 36 11.61 12.48 -9.84
C ARG A 36 11.16 11.37 -8.90
N ILE A 37 10.27 11.68 -7.95
CA ILE A 37 9.70 10.71 -7.01
C ILE A 37 8.96 9.61 -7.76
N ARG A 38 8.05 9.97 -8.69
CA ARG A 38 7.35 8.98 -9.53
C ARG A 38 8.30 8.07 -10.30
N ARG A 39 9.37 8.62 -10.88
CA ARG A 39 10.38 7.84 -11.60
C ARG A 39 11.14 6.88 -10.69
N ARG A 40 11.51 7.31 -9.47
CA ARG A 40 12.16 6.46 -8.46
C ARG A 40 11.26 5.29 -8.08
N ILE A 41 9.99 5.57 -7.77
CA ILE A 41 9.00 4.55 -7.40
C ILE A 41 8.88 3.51 -8.52
N ARG A 42 8.65 3.97 -9.76
CA ARG A 42 8.53 3.07 -10.90
C ARG A 42 9.76 2.17 -11.07
N ASN A 43 10.96 2.73 -10.99
CA ASN A 43 12.19 1.96 -11.17
C ASN A 43 12.43 0.98 -10.01
N ALA A 44 12.17 1.38 -8.76
CA ALA A 44 12.31 0.48 -7.61
C ALA A 44 11.36 -0.72 -7.68
N ILE A 45 10.12 -0.52 -8.19
CA ILE A 45 9.20 -1.63 -8.44
C ILE A 45 9.79 -2.60 -9.48
N LEU A 46 10.42 -2.07 -10.53
CA LEU A 46 11.06 -2.91 -11.56
C LEU A 46 12.30 -3.63 -11.03
N ASP A 47 13.02 -3.04 -10.07
CA ASP A 47 14.22 -3.64 -9.49
C ASP A 47 13.91 -4.97 -8.76
N PHE A 48 12.69 -5.21 -8.28
CA PHE A 48 12.31 -6.53 -7.73
C PHE A 48 12.49 -7.68 -8.72
N SER A 49 12.37 -7.42 -10.03
CA SER A 49 12.67 -8.43 -11.05
C SER A 49 14.16 -8.76 -11.18
N VAL A 50 15.03 -7.88 -10.67
CA VAL A 50 16.48 -8.06 -10.63
C VAL A 50 16.92 -8.68 -9.31
N LEU A 51 16.20 -8.41 -8.21
CA LEU A 51 16.50 -8.98 -6.88
C LEU A 51 16.43 -10.52 -6.85
N VAL A 52 15.75 -11.16 -7.81
CA VAL A 52 15.73 -12.62 -7.97
C VAL A 52 17.10 -13.24 -8.24
N TYR A 53 18.08 -12.43 -8.65
CA TYR A 53 19.47 -12.87 -8.87
C TYR A 53 20.36 -12.66 -7.65
N LEU A 54 19.86 -12.05 -6.57
CA LEU A 54 20.58 -11.96 -5.32
C LEU A 54 20.73 -13.36 -4.71
N ASP A 55 21.83 -13.60 -3.98
CA ASP A 55 22.00 -14.87 -3.28
C ASP A 55 20.84 -15.09 -2.29
N TRP A 56 20.34 -16.31 -2.23
CA TRP A 56 19.20 -16.66 -1.39
C TRP A 56 19.45 -16.39 0.09
N ARG A 57 20.69 -16.55 0.58
CA ARG A 57 21.03 -16.25 1.98
C ARG A 57 20.98 -14.75 2.26
N ASP A 58 21.41 -13.93 1.31
CA ASP A 58 21.30 -12.48 1.43
C ASP A 58 19.84 -12.03 1.42
N LEU A 59 18.98 -12.70 0.62
CA LEU A 59 17.53 -12.47 0.67
C LEU A 59 16.94 -12.89 2.02
N GLU A 60 17.35 -14.02 2.58
CA GLU A 60 16.91 -14.49 3.90
C GLU A 60 17.27 -13.50 5.01
N LEU A 61 18.50 -12.96 4.98
CA LEU A 61 18.97 -11.95 5.95
C LEU A 61 18.17 -10.64 5.93
N ILE A 62 17.50 -10.31 4.82
CA ILE A 62 16.60 -9.14 4.77
C ILE A 62 15.36 -9.36 5.64
N PHE A 63 14.94 -10.61 5.85
CA PHE A 63 13.71 -10.98 6.54
C PHE A 63 13.91 -11.76 7.85
N ASP A 64 15.16 -12.01 8.27
CA ASP A 64 15.51 -12.88 9.41
C ASP A 64 14.85 -12.46 10.73
N GLU A 65 14.66 -11.14 10.94
CA GLU A 65 14.02 -10.60 12.15
C GLU A 65 12.53 -10.26 11.95
N LEU A 66 11.94 -10.59 10.80
CA LEU A 66 10.54 -10.24 10.53
C LEU A 66 9.58 -10.90 11.52
N VAL A 67 9.86 -12.15 11.90
CA VAL A 67 9.07 -12.95 12.83
C VAL A 67 10.00 -13.61 13.84
N THR A 68 9.68 -13.49 15.13
CA THR A 68 10.38 -14.16 16.23
C THR A 68 10.19 -15.67 16.18
N GLU A 69 11.03 -16.43 16.90
CA GLU A 69 10.87 -17.89 17.05
C GLU A 69 9.48 -18.30 17.56
N SER A 70 8.82 -17.44 18.35
CA SER A 70 7.47 -17.65 18.86
C SER A 70 6.34 -17.36 17.85
N GLY A 71 6.66 -16.95 16.62
CA GLY A 71 5.68 -16.59 15.60
C GLY A 71 5.09 -15.17 15.73
N MET A 72 5.59 -14.36 16.67
CA MET A 72 5.21 -12.95 16.81
C MET A 72 6.03 -12.07 15.86
N ILE A 73 5.46 -10.95 15.40
CA ILE A 73 6.17 -9.95 14.58
C ILE A 73 7.38 -9.41 15.36
N GLY A 74 8.59 -9.56 14.81
CA GLY A 74 9.84 -9.08 15.40
C GLY A 74 10.16 -7.65 14.95
N ASP A 75 10.39 -7.46 13.66
CA ASP A 75 10.55 -6.15 13.03
C ASP A 75 9.20 -5.59 12.57
N ARG A 76 8.54 -4.86 13.47
CA ARG A 76 7.26 -4.20 13.18
C ARG A 76 7.36 -3.18 12.06
N ALA A 77 8.47 -2.45 11.96
CA ALA A 77 8.61 -1.39 10.96
C ALA A 77 8.73 -1.98 9.54
N LEU A 78 9.46 -3.08 9.39
CA LEU A 78 9.51 -3.82 8.13
C LEU A 78 8.16 -4.46 7.81
N TYR A 79 7.50 -5.07 8.80
CA TYR A 79 6.19 -5.69 8.62
C TYR A 79 5.13 -4.68 8.14
N ASP A 80 5.03 -3.51 8.79
CA ASP A 80 4.13 -2.44 8.37
C ASP A 80 4.51 -1.92 6.97
N GLY A 81 5.80 -1.78 6.69
CA GLY A 81 6.26 -1.38 5.34
C GLY A 81 5.90 -2.39 4.24
N LEU A 82 5.83 -3.70 4.54
CA LEU A 82 5.35 -4.71 3.60
C LEU A 82 3.84 -4.60 3.37
N ILE A 83 3.07 -4.30 4.41
CA ILE A 83 1.63 -4.03 4.29
C ILE A 83 1.41 -2.80 3.42
N ASP A 84 2.05 -1.67 3.73
CA ASP A 84 1.94 -0.42 2.98
C ASP A 84 2.30 -0.61 1.50
N MET A 85 3.33 -1.42 1.21
CA MET A 85 3.72 -1.73 -0.17
C MET A 85 2.61 -2.47 -0.92
N ILE A 86 2.02 -3.49 -0.30
CA ILE A 86 0.96 -4.30 -0.91
C ILE A 86 -0.32 -3.45 -1.06
N GLU A 87 -0.71 -2.71 -0.03
CA GLU A 87 -1.87 -1.83 -0.02
C GLU A 87 -1.78 -0.72 -1.08
N LEU A 88 -0.61 -0.07 -1.20
CA LEU A 88 -0.38 0.90 -2.27
C LEU A 88 -0.48 0.26 -3.66
N ALA A 89 0.14 -0.91 -3.87
CA ALA A 89 0.07 -1.62 -5.15
C ALA A 89 -1.37 -2.05 -5.49
N MET A 90 -2.13 -2.50 -4.49
CA MET A 90 -3.55 -2.82 -4.57
C MET A 90 -4.34 -1.63 -5.07
N ARG A 91 -4.37 -0.58 -4.26
CA ARG A 91 -5.21 0.59 -4.47
C ARG A 91 -4.93 1.23 -5.82
N GLN A 92 -3.65 1.43 -6.16
CA GLN A 92 -3.27 2.09 -7.40
C GLN A 92 -3.53 1.24 -8.64
N SER A 93 -3.36 -0.09 -8.57
CA SER A 93 -3.66 -0.96 -9.72
C SER A 93 -5.16 -1.14 -9.95
N THR A 94 -5.96 -1.24 -8.87
CA THR A 94 -7.42 -1.27 -8.93
C THR A 94 -7.99 -0.02 -9.60
N LEU A 95 -7.45 1.17 -9.30
CA LEU A 95 -7.83 2.42 -9.97
C LEU A 95 -7.54 2.41 -11.49
N GLN A 96 -6.67 1.53 -11.96
CA GLN A 96 -6.34 1.37 -13.38
C GLN A 96 -7.12 0.20 -14.03
N GLY A 97 -8.09 -0.39 -13.33
CA GLY A 97 -8.90 -1.51 -13.82
C GLY A 97 -8.15 -2.85 -13.84
N VAL A 98 -7.05 -2.97 -13.09
CA VAL A 98 -6.32 -4.24 -12.97
C VAL A 98 -7.09 -5.18 -12.05
N ASP A 99 -7.26 -6.43 -12.48
CA ASP A 99 -7.73 -7.51 -11.61
C ASP A 99 -6.64 -7.86 -10.58
N PHE A 100 -6.70 -7.18 -9.44
CA PHE A 100 -5.76 -7.38 -8.35
C PHE A 100 -5.88 -8.80 -7.75
N GLY A 101 -7.07 -9.39 -7.74
CA GLY A 101 -7.28 -10.75 -7.25
C GLY A 101 -6.42 -11.75 -8.02
N ARG A 102 -6.47 -11.66 -9.35
CA ARG A 102 -5.63 -12.45 -10.26
C ARG A 102 -4.15 -12.12 -10.15
N MET A 103 -3.79 -10.84 -9.98
CA MET A 103 -2.39 -10.46 -9.79
C MET A 103 -1.78 -11.13 -8.55
N MET A 104 -2.50 -11.09 -7.42
CA MET A 104 -2.03 -11.71 -6.19
C MET A 104 -2.06 -13.22 -6.22
N GLU A 105 -3.02 -13.82 -6.91
CA GLU A 105 -3.04 -15.27 -7.14
C GLU A 105 -1.74 -15.69 -7.84
N ILE A 106 -1.41 -15.05 -8.97
CA ILE A 106 -0.17 -15.33 -9.72
C ILE A 106 1.06 -15.09 -8.84
N ALA A 107 1.10 -14.01 -8.07
CA ALA A 107 2.22 -13.72 -7.17
C ALA A 107 2.38 -14.81 -6.08
N THR A 108 1.27 -15.28 -5.51
CA THR A 108 1.24 -16.35 -4.50
C THR A 108 1.73 -17.66 -5.08
N LEU A 109 1.18 -18.08 -6.23
CA LEU A 109 1.58 -19.32 -6.92
C LEU A 109 3.09 -19.32 -7.23
N ARG A 110 3.62 -18.20 -7.75
CA ARG A 110 5.05 -18.05 -8.02
C ARG A 110 5.89 -18.15 -6.75
N SER A 111 5.49 -17.46 -5.69
CA SER A 111 6.22 -17.45 -4.41
C SER A 111 6.26 -18.83 -3.77
N VAL A 112 5.10 -19.48 -3.64
CA VAL A 112 4.97 -20.83 -3.04
C VAL A 112 5.72 -21.87 -3.87
N GLY A 113 5.57 -21.84 -5.20
CA GLY A 113 6.29 -22.75 -6.09
C GLY A 113 7.82 -22.62 -5.95
N VAL A 114 8.33 -21.39 -5.92
CA VAL A 114 9.76 -21.12 -5.70
C VAL A 114 10.20 -21.61 -4.32
N TYR A 115 9.44 -21.33 -3.26
CA TYR A 115 9.78 -21.79 -1.91
C TYR A 115 9.89 -23.32 -1.85
N HIS A 116 8.89 -24.05 -2.34
CA HIS A 116 8.92 -25.51 -2.30
C HIS A 116 10.02 -26.10 -3.20
N LEU A 117 10.24 -25.52 -4.38
CA LEU A 117 11.30 -25.98 -5.26
C LEU A 117 12.68 -25.76 -4.64
N VAL A 118 12.96 -24.55 -4.13
CA VAL A 118 14.29 -24.16 -3.65
C VAL A 118 14.58 -24.73 -2.26
N TYR A 119 13.64 -24.64 -1.31
CA TYR A 119 13.86 -25.06 0.07
C TYR A 119 13.51 -26.53 0.34
N ARG A 120 12.55 -27.09 -0.40
CA ARG A 120 12.11 -28.49 -0.19
C ARG A 120 12.56 -29.43 -1.29
N GLY A 121 13.01 -28.92 -2.44
CA GLY A 121 13.35 -29.74 -3.60
C GLY A 121 12.12 -30.39 -4.24
N TRP A 122 10.94 -29.80 -4.06
CA TRP A 122 9.66 -30.39 -4.50
C TRP A 122 9.06 -29.59 -5.66
N LEU A 123 8.57 -30.31 -6.66
CA LEU A 123 7.61 -29.78 -7.62
C LEU A 123 6.23 -29.94 -7.00
N VAL A 124 5.53 -28.82 -6.82
CA VAL A 124 4.23 -28.78 -6.16
C VAL A 124 3.17 -28.30 -7.15
N ASP A 125 1.98 -28.87 -7.04
CA ASP A 125 0.76 -28.28 -7.57
C ASP A 125 0.12 -27.45 -6.46
N VAL A 126 -0.22 -26.20 -6.75
CA VAL A 126 -0.71 -25.24 -5.75
C VAL A 126 -2.10 -24.80 -6.16
N GLU A 127 -3.09 -25.24 -5.39
CA GLU A 127 -4.47 -24.76 -5.52
C GLU A 127 -4.68 -23.55 -4.60
N THR A 128 -5.29 -22.49 -5.13
CA THR A 128 -5.67 -21.31 -4.36
C THR A 128 -7.18 -21.13 -4.40
N ALA A 129 -7.82 -21.09 -3.25
CA ALA A 129 -9.22 -20.67 -3.12
C ALA A 129 -9.28 -19.23 -2.61
N ARG A 130 -10.02 -18.36 -3.31
CA ARG A 130 -10.29 -17.00 -2.84
C ARG A 130 -11.76 -16.65 -3.02
N GLU A 131 -12.37 -16.14 -1.96
CA GLU A 131 -13.63 -15.43 -2.02
C GLU A 131 -13.48 -14.13 -1.22
N THR A 132 -13.45 -12.99 -1.92
CA THR A 132 -13.54 -11.67 -1.30
C THR A 132 -14.78 -11.01 -1.87
N THR A 133 -15.81 -10.94 -1.06
CA THR A 133 -17.11 -10.41 -1.46
C THR A 133 -17.29 -9.03 -0.85
N VAL A 134 -17.26 -8.01 -1.70
CA VAL A 134 -17.82 -6.71 -1.32
C VAL A 134 -19.33 -6.89 -1.24
N LYS A 135 -19.94 -6.38 -0.18
CA LYS A 135 -21.40 -6.36 0.00
C LYS A 135 -21.89 -4.93 -0.18
N PRO A 136 -22.23 -4.49 -1.40
CA PRO A 136 -22.65 -3.11 -1.65
C PRO A 136 -23.85 -2.70 -0.82
N GLU A 137 -24.73 -3.64 -0.50
CA GLU A 137 -25.90 -3.45 0.37
C GLU A 137 -25.55 -3.11 1.83
N GLN A 138 -24.29 -3.33 2.23
CA GLN A 138 -23.75 -2.96 3.55
C GLN A 138 -22.80 -1.76 3.46
N SER A 139 -22.69 -1.12 2.29
CA SER A 139 -21.90 0.10 2.13
C SER A 139 -22.69 1.32 2.60
N ILE A 140 -21.99 2.27 3.21
CA ILE A 140 -22.54 3.57 3.63
C ILE A 140 -21.99 4.59 2.63
N PRO A 141 -22.83 5.24 1.81
CA PRO A 141 -22.41 6.34 0.95
C PRO A 141 -21.74 7.45 1.75
N LEU A 142 -20.75 8.11 1.17
CA LEU A 142 -19.94 9.09 1.89
C LEU A 142 -20.77 10.28 2.40
N GLU A 143 -21.81 10.67 1.64
CA GLU A 143 -22.80 11.66 2.05
C GLU A 143 -23.66 11.25 3.27
N GLU A 144 -23.78 9.95 3.57
CA GLU A 144 -24.60 9.39 4.67
C GLU A 144 -23.76 9.04 5.92
N VAL A 145 -22.42 9.06 5.80
CA VAL A 145 -21.49 8.83 6.92
C VAL A 145 -21.75 9.73 8.14
N PRO A 146 -22.19 10.99 8.01
CA PRO A 146 -22.47 11.85 9.16
C PRO A 146 -23.56 11.34 10.10
N GLU A 147 -24.60 10.74 9.53
CA GLU A 147 -25.70 10.15 10.29
C GLU A 147 -25.28 8.82 10.93
N ALA A 148 -24.24 8.17 10.38
CA ALA A 148 -23.65 6.95 10.91
C ALA A 148 -22.57 7.19 11.98
N ILE A 149 -21.95 8.37 12.04
CA ILE A 149 -20.84 8.69 12.96
C ILE A 149 -21.28 8.85 14.41
N ASP A 150 -22.55 9.17 14.67
CA ASP A 150 -23.12 9.10 16.04
C ASP A 150 -23.05 7.67 16.62
N ARG A 151 -22.74 6.67 15.79
CA ARG A 151 -22.48 5.27 16.16
C ARG A 151 -21.11 4.85 15.63
N PHE A 152 -20.05 5.54 16.03
CA PHE A 152 -18.65 5.25 15.63
C PHE A 152 -18.25 3.76 15.78
N GLU A 153 -18.88 3.02 16.70
CA GLU A 153 -18.71 1.57 16.90
C GLU A 153 -19.30 0.70 15.77
N GLU A 154 -20.12 1.26 14.88
CA GLU A 154 -20.79 0.57 13.76
C GLU A 154 -20.11 0.78 12.41
N ILE A 155 -19.05 1.60 12.34
CA ILE A 155 -18.27 1.77 11.11
C ILE A 155 -17.61 0.42 10.77
N PRO A 156 -17.85 -0.16 9.57
CA PRO A 156 -17.17 -1.37 9.16
C PRO A 156 -15.66 -1.20 9.25
N LEU A 157 -14.95 -2.17 9.81
CA LEU A 157 -13.49 -2.10 9.98
C LEU A 157 -12.73 -1.64 8.73
N PRO A 158 -13.06 -2.08 7.49
CA PRO A 158 -12.40 -1.56 6.29
C PRO A 158 -12.56 -0.04 6.10
N ALA A 159 -13.73 0.52 6.44
CA ALA A 159 -13.97 1.95 6.36
C ALA A 159 -13.25 2.71 7.48
N ALA A 160 -13.19 2.15 8.70
CA ALA A 160 -12.43 2.74 9.80
C ALA A 160 -10.93 2.81 9.48
N LEU A 161 -10.36 1.74 8.91
CA LEU A 161 -8.96 1.71 8.47
C LEU A 161 -8.67 2.72 7.36
N ALA A 162 -9.60 2.91 6.41
CA ALA A 162 -9.47 3.94 5.38
C ALA A 162 -9.47 5.36 5.97
N LEU A 163 -10.36 5.63 6.94
CA LEU A 163 -10.40 6.93 7.62
C LEU A 163 -9.12 7.21 8.41
N GLU A 164 -8.57 6.20 9.09
CA GLU A 164 -7.28 6.29 9.77
C GLU A 164 -6.13 6.62 8.81
N GLU A 165 -6.10 6.03 7.61
CA GLU A 165 -5.10 6.33 6.57
C GLU A 165 -5.09 7.82 6.19
N PHE A 166 -6.26 8.46 6.12
CA PHE A 166 -6.39 9.88 5.84
C PHE A 166 -6.19 10.78 7.07
N GLY A 167 -5.89 10.20 8.24
CA GLY A 167 -5.79 10.94 9.50
C GLY A 167 -7.13 11.55 9.95
N VAL A 168 -8.25 11.02 9.45
CA VAL A 168 -9.59 11.51 9.72
C VAL A 168 -10.09 10.87 11.00
N THR A 169 -10.05 11.64 12.08
CA THR A 169 -10.52 11.21 13.41
C THR A 169 -11.78 11.92 13.85
N THR A 170 -12.34 12.79 13.00
CA THR A 170 -13.51 13.63 13.30
C THR A 170 -14.52 13.58 12.16
N LEU A 171 -15.78 13.85 12.50
CA LEU A 171 -16.87 14.00 11.53
C LEU A 171 -16.56 15.06 10.47
N GLU A 172 -16.03 16.21 10.90
CA GLU A 172 -15.62 17.31 10.03
C GLU A 172 -14.55 16.87 9.02
N GLY A 173 -13.57 16.07 9.45
CA GLY A 173 -12.54 15.53 8.55
C GLY A 173 -13.11 14.56 7.51
N VAL A 174 -14.21 13.84 7.81
CA VAL A 174 -14.89 12.99 6.82
C VAL A 174 -15.54 13.85 5.75
N TYR A 175 -16.19 14.94 6.12
CA TYR A 175 -16.80 15.87 5.16
C TYR A 175 -15.75 16.53 4.27
N GLU A 176 -14.64 17.00 4.84
CA GLU A 176 -13.54 17.58 4.08
C GLU A 176 -12.96 16.58 3.06
N LEU A 177 -12.81 15.31 3.49
CA LEU A 177 -12.37 14.23 2.61
C LEU A 177 -13.39 14.00 1.47
N ALA A 178 -14.68 14.00 1.80
CA ALA A 178 -15.77 13.82 0.84
C ALA A 178 -15.83 14.93 -0.20
N GLU A 179 -15.77 16.18 0.24
CA GLU A 179 -15.78 17.34 -0.66
C GLU A 179 -14.54 17.39 -1.55
N MET A 180 -13.36 17.03 -1.01
CA MET A 180 -12.13 16.97 -1.79
C MET A 180 -12.23 15.97 -2.95
N TYR A 181 -12.74 14.76 -2.69
CA TYR A 181 -12.85 13.72 -3.73
C TYR A 181 -14.09 13.84 -4.62
N ALA A 182 -15.20 14.41 -4.12
CA ALA A 182 -16.35 14.76 -4.94
C ALA A 182 -15.96 15.76 -6.04
N ASN A 183 -15.11 16.74 -5.71
CA ASN A 183 -14.61 17.72 -6.69
C ASN A 183 -13.59 17.13 -7.68
N GLU A 184 -12.81 16.10 -7.32
CA GLU A 184 -11.89 15.42 -8.24
C GLU A 184 -12.62 14.52 -9.26
N ALA A 185 -13.70 13.84 -8.86
CA ALA A 185 -14.51 13.00 -9.75
C ALA A 185 -15.15 13.81 -10.90
N PHE A 186 -15.49 15.08 -10.68
CA PHE A 186 -16.04 15.98 -11.70
C PHE A 186 -15.01 16.48 -12.72
N ILE A 187 -13.71 16.40 -12.43
CA ILE A 187 -12.64 16.85 -13.36
C ILE A 187 -12.29 15.74 -14.37
N THR A 188 -12.46 14.47 -14.00
CA THR A 188 -12.17 13.32 -14.88
C THR A 188 -13.26 13.02 -15.90
N ASP A 189 -14.48 13.54 -15.75
CA ASP A 189 -15.60 13.30 -16.68
C ASP A 189 -15.73 14.37 -17.79
N GLN A 190 -14.73 15.27 -17.91
CA GLN A 190 -14.68 16.33 -18.94
C GLN A 190 -13.45 16.29 -19.86
N THR A 191 -12.73 15.17 -19.95
CA THR A 191 -11.65 14.96 -20.94
C THR A 191 -11.72 13.59 -21.59
#